data_AF-C9PSG8-F1
#
_entry.id   AF-C9PSG8-F1
#
_cell.length_a   1.000
_cell.length_b   1.000
_cell.length_c   1.000
_cell.angle_alpha   90.00
_cell.angle_beta   90.00
_cell.angle_gamma   90.00
#
_symmetry.space_group_name_H-M   'P 1'
#
loop_
_entity.id
_entity.type
_entity.pdbx_description
1 polymer ?
#
loop_
_entity_poly.entity_id
_entity_poly.type
_entity_poly.pdbx_seq_one_letter_code
_entity_poly.pdbx_strand_id
1 'polypeptide(L)'
;MEIKNKIAKRFLLPNAVQHYLVRATTYSFLSLDDDNEPYPLSEVILLQKEKVLEIEREYKQCPTEFLLGQLLKAKQTLNKLEKRLSEVGKT
;
A
#
# COMPACT_ATOMS: atom_id res chain seq x y z
N MET A 1 9.16 11.23 5.90
CA MET A 1 8.52 10.50 7.02
C MET A 1 9.14 9.12 7.08
N GLU A 2 9.70 8.75 8.22
CA GLU A 2 10.24 7.41 8.44
C GLU A 2 9.09 6.47 8.83
N ILE A 3 8.95 5.35 8.13
CA ILE A 3 7.92 4.34 8.43
C ILE A 3 8.50 3.36 9.44
N LYS A 4 8.00 3.35 10.67
CA LYS A 4 8.34 2.31 11.66
C LYS A 4 7.89 0.95 11.16
N ASN A 5 8.63 -0.11 11.50
CA ASN A 5 8.32 -1.48 11.07
C ASN A 5 8.18 -1.64 9.55
N LYS A 6 8.93 -0.84 8.76
CA LYS A 6 8.78 -0.77 7.30
C LYS A 6 8.84 -2.14 6.61
N ILE A 7 9.74 -3.03 7.03
CA ILE A 7 9.88 -4.37 6.44
C ILE A 7 8.59 -5.19 6.65
N ALA A 8 8.09 -5.26 7.89
CA ALA A 8 6.84 -5.95 8.20
C ALA A 8 5.65 -5.31 7.46
N LYS A 9 5.57 -3.98 7.41
CA LYS A 9 4.52 -3.26 6.68
C LYS A 9 4.56 -3.50 5.17
N ARG A 10 5.75 -3.65 4.56
CA ARG A 10 5.88 -4.04 3.15
C ARG A 10 5.40 -5.47 2.91
N PHE A 11 5.73 -6.38 3.81
CA PHE A 11 5.26 -7.77 3.74
C PHE A 11 3.73 -7.86 3.88
N LEU A 12 3.15 -7.10 4.82
CA LEU A 12 1.72 -7.06 5.10
C LEU A 12 0.93 -6.13 4.16
N LEU A 13 1.59 -5.45 3.22
CA LEU A 13 0.94 -4.51 2.32
C LEU A 13 -0.29 -5.10 1.59
N PRO A 14 -0.27 -6.35 1.05
CA PRO A 14 -1.46 -6.93 0.43
C PRO A 14 -2.66 -7.05 1.39
N ASN A 15 -2.40 -7.43 2.64
CA ASN A 15 -3.45 -7.57 3.67
C ASN A 15 -4.02 -6.21 4.06
N ALA A 16 -3.15 -5.22 4.26
CA ALA A 16 -3.55 -3.86 4.59
C ALA A 16 -4.37 -3.23 3.45
N VAL A 17 -3.95 -3.42 2.19
CA VAL A 17 -4.70 -2.99 1.00
C VAL A 17 -6.09 -3.61 0.99
N GLN A 18 -6.19 -4.93 1.12
CA GLN A 18 -7.48 -5.61 1.14
C GLN A 18 -8.39 -5.10 2.26
N HIS A 19 -7.82 -4.90 3.45
CA HIS A 19 -8.53 -4.34 4.60
C HIS A 19 -9.14 -2.97 4.26
N TYR A 20 -8.36 -2.02 3.76
CA TYR A 20 -8.83 -0.66 3.47
C TYR A 20 -9.75 -0.55 2.24
N LEU A 21 -9.73 -1.52 1.33
CA LEU A 21 -10.72 -1.58 0.26
C LEU A 21 -12.12 -1.91 0.80
N VAL A 22 -12.20 -2.66 1.91
CA VAL A 22 -13.46 -3.15 2.48
C VAL A 22 -13.90 -2.35 3.72
N ARG A 23 -12.95 -1.91 4.55
CA ARG A 23 -13.18 -1.33 5.88
C ARG A 23 -12.58 0.06 5.99
N ALA A 24 -13.21 0.92 6.78
CA ALA A 24 -12.72 2.28 7.05
C ALA A 24 -11.84 2.37 8.32
N THR A 25 -11.76 1.30 9.11
CA THR A 25 -10.98 1.28 10.36
C THR A 25 -9.49 1.12 10.10
N THR A 26 -8.65 1.59 11.03
CA THR A 26 -7.20 1.36 10.98
C THR A 26 -6.88 -0.13 11.00
N TYR A 27 -6.06 -0.59 10.06
CA TYR A 27 -5.48 -1.93 10.11
C TYR A 27 -4.37 -1.96 11.16
N SER A 28 -4.37 -2.96 12.03
CA SER A 28 -3.31 -3.20 13.02
C SER A 28 -2.72 -4.61 12.85
N PHE A 29 -1.50 -4.79 13.33
CA PHE A 29 -0.80 -6.07 13.28
C PHE A 29 0.11 -6.25 14.50
N LEU A 30 0.46 -7.49 14.80
CA LEU A 30 1.44 -7.83 15.83
C LEU A 30 2.85 -7.49 15.33
N SER A 31 3.53 -6.58 16.03
CA SER A 31 4.94 -6.25 15.81
C SER A 31 5.80 -6.68 17.00
N LEU A 32 7.11 -6.46 16.93
CA LEU A 32 8.00 -6.73 18.07
C LEU A 32 7.83 -5.72 19.22
N ASP A 33 7.32 -4.52 18.91
CA ASP A 33 7.24 -3.40 19.86
C ASP A 33 5.82 -3.16 20.39
N ASP A 34 4.80 -3.55 19.63
CA ASP A 34 3.37 -3.36 19.94
C ASP A 34 2.53 -4.49 19.34
N ASP A 35 1.70 -5.12 20.17
CA ASP A 35 0.75 -6.17 19.79
C ASP A 35 -0.35 -5.64 18.85
N ASN A 36 -0.61 -4.33 18.88
CA ASN A 36 -1.61 -3.63 18.08
C ASN A 36 -0.98 -2.52 17.20
N GLU A 37 0.25 -2.72 16.74
CA GLU A 37 0.98 -1.74 15.92
C GLU A 37 0.09 -1.22 14.77
N PRO A 38 -0.16 0.09 14.72
CA PRO A 38 -1.05 0.67 13.72
C PRO A 38 -0.37 0.72 12.36
N TYR A 39 -1.14 0.39 11.32
CA TYR A 39 -0.75 0.54 9.93
C TYR A 39 -1.75 1.48 9.23
N PRO A 40 -1.58 2.80 9.38
CA PRO A 40 -2.53 3.79 8.89
C PRO A 40 -2.60 3.81 7.35
N LEU A 41 -3.77 4.17 6.82
CA LEU A 41 -4.03 4.23 5.37
C LEU A 41 -3.00 5.10 4.63
N SER A 42 -2.54 6.19 5.24
CA SER A 42 -1.49 7.06 4.68
C SER A 42 -0.17 6.32 4.43
N GLU A 43 0.25 5.45 5.35
CA GLU A 43 1.45 4.62 5.18
C GLU A 43 1.24 3.52 4.15
N VAL A 44 0.05 2.92 4.09
CA VAL A 44 -0.32 1.94 3.05
C VAL A 44 -0.23 2.59 1.67
N ILE A 45 -0.76 3.81 1.50
CA ILE A 45 -0.66 4.57 0.25
C ILE A 45 0.79 4.87 -0.09
N LEU A 46 1.60 5.28 0.89
CA LEU A 46 3.02 5.59 0.67
C LEU A 46 3.78 4.35 0.20
N LEU A 47 3.59 3.20 0.84
CA LEU A 47 4.23 1.94 0.44
C LEU A 47 3.70 1.40 -0.90
N GLN A 48 2.42 1.62 -1.20
CA GLN A 48 1.86 1.28 -2.51
C GLN A 48 2.43 2.18 -3.62
N LYS A 49 2.73 3.46 -3.35
CA LYS A 49 3.44 4.35 -4.28
C LYS A 49 4.87 3.86 -4.54
N GLU A 50 5.61 3.49 -3.49
CA GLU A 50 6.94 2.89 -3.63
C GLU A 50 6.89 1.65 -4.53
N LYS A 51 5.91 0.76 -4.31
CA LYS A 51 5.72 -0.44 -5.15
C LYS A 51 5.43 -0.11 -6.62
N VAL A 52 4.61 0.91 -6.89
CA VAL A 52 4.36 1.37 -8.27
C VAL A 52 5.66 1.83 -8.92
N LEU A 53 6.44 2.69 -8.23
CA LEU A 53 7.71 3.21 -8.74
C LEU A 53 8.75 2.12 -9.00
N GLU A 54 8.79 1.07 -8.16
CA GLU A 54 9.66 -0.09 -8.35
C GLU A 54 9.32 -0.84 -9.63
N ILE A 55 8.03 -1.16 -9.83
CA ILE A 55 7.56 -1.84 -11.05
C ILE A 55 7.76 -0.95 -12.29
N GLU A 56 7.54 0.36 -12.19
CA GLU A 56 7.81 1.31 -13.29
C GLU A 56 9.28 1.31 -13.69
N ARG A 57 10.20 1.30 -12.71
CA ARG A 57 11.63 1.25 -12.96
C ARG A 57 12.03 -0.05 -13.64
N GLU A 58 11.52 -1.17 -13.15
CA GLU A 58 11.77 -2.48 -13.74
C GLU A 58 11.22 -2.58 -15.17
N TYR A 59 9.98 -2.11 -15.39
CA TYR A 59 9.37 -2.05 -16.72
C TYR A 59 10.17 -1.17 -17.69
N LYS A 60 10.71 -0.04 -17.22
CA LYS A 60 11.56 0.83 -18.04
C LYS A 60 12.85 0.13 -18.48
N GLN A 61 13.40 -0.75 -17.65
CA GLN A 61 14.60 -1.53 -17.96
C GLN A 61 14.28 -2.73 -18.85
N CYS A 62 13.16 -3.40 -18.62
CA CYS A 62 12.73 -4.59 -19.33
C CYS A 62 11.21 -4.54 -19.59
N PRO A 63 10.76 -3.96 -20.71
CA PRO A 63 9.33 -3.78 -20.96
C PRO A 63 8.66 -5.09 -21.39
N THR A 64 8.12 -5.83 -20.42
CA THR A 64 7.36 -7.05 -20.66
C THR A 64 5.86 -6.84 -20.44
N GLU A 65 5.02 -7.63 -21.13
CA GLU A 65 3.56 -7.61 -20.92
C GLU A 65 3.19 -7.96 -19.47
N PHE A 66 3.94 -8.88 -18.87
CA PHE A 66 3.76 -9.25 -17.47
C PHE A 66 3.95 -8.06 -16.52
N LEU A 67 5.06 -7.31 -16.68
CA LEU A 67 5.33 -6.12 -15.88
C LEU A 67 4.33 -5.00 -16.15
N LEU A 68 3.88 -4.83 -17.40
CA LEU A 68 2.80 -3.89 -17.72
C LEU A 68 1.50 -4.26 -16.97
N GLY A 69 1.13 -5.54 -16.98
CA GLY A 69 -0.03 -6.04 -16.24
C GLY A 69 0.08 -5.81 -14.73
N GLN A 70 1.26 -6.04 -14.15
CA GLN A 70 1.52 -5.73 -12.74
C GLN A 70 1.42 -4.23 -12.43
N LEU A 71 2.00 -3.39 -13.30
CA LEU A 71 1.99 -1.95 -13.14
C LEU A 71 0.56 -1.38 -13.17
N LEU A 72 -0.24 -1.82 -14.15
CA LEU A 72 -1.64 -1.40 -14.27
C LEU A 72 -2.44 -1.77 -13.02
N LYS A 73 -2.28 -3.01 -12.53
CA LYS A 73 -2.93 -3.45 -11.28
C LYS A 73 -2.47 -2.62 -10.09
N ALA A 74 -1.17 -2.35 -9.95
CA ALA A 74 -0.62 -1.58 -8.85
C ALA A 74 -1.13 -0.12 -8.84
N LYS A 75 -1.23 0.52 -10.01
CA LYS A 75 -1.81 1.86 -10.17
C LYS A 75 -3.31 1.90 -9.87
N GLN A 76 -4.07 0.91 -10.34
CA GLN A 76 -5.50 0.81 -10.03
C GLN A 76 -5.74 0.68 -8.52
N THR A 77 -4.96 -0.15 -7.84
CA THR A 77 -5.00 -0.27 -6.38
C THR A 77 -4.69 1.06 -5.70
N LEU A 78 -3.62 1.75 -6.12
CA LEU A 78 -3.26 3.05 -5.57
C LEU A 78 -4.40 4.07 -5.68
N ASN A 79 -5.00 4.18 -6.88
CA ASN A 79 -6.11 5.09 -7.11
C ASN A 79 -7.31 4.81 -6.20
N LYS A 80 -7.60 3.52 -5.92
CA LYS A 80 -8.68 3.15 -4.99
C LYS A 80 -8.36 3.58 -3.56
N LEU A 81 -7.12 3.38 -3.09
CA LEU A 81 -6.70 3.79 -1.74
C LEU A 81 -6.72 5.31 -1.57
N GLU A 82 -6.26 6.06 -2.57
CA GLU A 82 -6.30 7.53 -2.52
C GLU A 82 -7.73 8.07 -2.50
N LYS A 83 -8.64 7.45 -3.26
CA LYS A 83 -10.08 7.75 -3.15
C LYS A 83 -10.59 7.48 -1.74
N ARG A 84 -10.26 6.34 -1.15
CA ARG A 84 -10.63 6.02 0.24
C ARG A 84 -10.13 7.06 1.24
N LEU A 85 -8.89 7.52 1.09
CA LEU A 85 -8.35 8.57 1.98
C LEU A 85 -9.19 9.86 1.89
N SER A 86 -9.64 10.23 0.69
CA SER A 86 -10.49 11.40 0.47
C SER A 86 -11.92 11.25 1.03
N GLU A 87 -12.39 10.02 1.25
CA GLU A 87 -13.69 9.71 1.85
C GLU A 87 -13.61 9.80 3.38
N VAL A 88 -12.55 9.23 3.97
CA VAL A 88 -12.33 9.24 5.43
C VAL A 88 -12.05 10.64 5.97
N GLY A 89 -11.47 11.54 5.17
CA GLY A 89 -11.23 12.93 5.58
C GLY A 89 -12.45 13.87 5.49
N LYS A 90 -13.60 13.39 5.02
CA LYS A 90 -14.84 14.19 4.88
C LYS A 90 -15.87 13.95 5.98
N THR A 91 -15.63 12.96 6.84
CA THR A 91 -16.40 12.64 8.04
C THR A 91 -15.73 13.24 9.27
#